data_AF-A0A924VM77-F1
#
_entry.id   AF-A0A924VM77-F1
#
_cell.length_a   1.000
_cell.length_b   1.000
_cell.length_c   1.000
_cell.angle_alpha   90.00
_cell.angle_beta   90.00
_cell.angle_gamma   90.00
#
_symmetry.space_group_name_H-M   'P 1'
#
loop_
_entity.id
_entity.type
_entity.pdbx_description
1 polymer ?
#
loop_
_entity_poly.entity_id
_entity_poly.type
_entity_poly.pdbx_seq_one_letter_code
_entity_poly.pdbx_strand_id
1 'polypeptide(L)'
;MTTFAVGMVEVDRAPVPLPFHGRATRDGVDEIGQACTAVLSTPDGFEGTVAVISWPSGTVDVRLVDFAKGGDAYRRLERAGGMNIETVDGSWLGLIRALKFGDKDYPTLHQVDWVELDELLGSASEAMLLGHGATALGRFADLKAEASARHANTLAFRTAEGNAEMVLAVYALTRVLPILHDFGLAAPKGII
;
A
#
# COMPACT_ATOMS: atom_id res chain seq x y z
N MET A 1 10.23 -18.06 -0.27
CA MET A 1 8.93 -17.35 -0.30
C MET A 1 8.59 -17.03 1.13
N THR A 2 8.17 -15.80 1.41
CA THR A 2 7.75 -15.38 2.76
C THR A 2 6.27 -15.09 2.70
N THR A 3 5.47 -15.78 3.52
CA THR A 3 4.02 -15.63 3.55
C THR A 3 3.61 -15.00 4.87
N PHE A 4 2.73 -14.01 4.81
CA PHE A 4 2.14 -13.38 5.98
C PHE A 4 0.72 -12.90 5.65
N ALA A 5 -0.04 -12.49 6.66
CA ALA A 5 -1.42 -12.02 6.49
C ALA A 5 -1.60 -10.61 7.05
N VAL A 6 -2.46 -9.84 6.40
CA VAL A 6 -2.93 -8.53 6.88
C VAL A 6 -4.45 -8.58 6.90
N GLY A 7 -5.02 -8.79 8.09
CA GLY A 7 -6.44 -9.09 8.24
C GLY A 7 -6.80 -10.34 7.44
N MET A 8 -7.69 -10.19 6.47
CA MET A 8 -8.12 -11.27 5.56
C MET A 8 -7.32 -11.35 4.25
N VAL A 9 -6.29 -10.51 4.06
CA VAL A 9 -5.44 -10.55 2.86
C VAL A 9 -4.24 -11.44 3.13
N GLU A 10 -4.06 -12.49 2.34
CA GLU A 10 -2.82 -13.27 2.33
C GLU A 10 -1.81 -12.61 1.39
N VAL A 11 -0.55 -12.58 1.79
CA VAL A 11 0.54 -11.95 1.04
C VAL A 11 1.69 -12.95 0.87
N ASP A 12 1.92 -13.38 -0.37
CA ASP A 12 2.98 -14.31 -0.75
C ASP A 12 4.10 -13.56 -1.47
N ARG A 13 5.15 -13.20 -0.72
CA ARG A 13 6.27 -12.42 -1.23
C ARG A 13 7.33 -13.29 -1.89
N ALA A 14 7.74 -12.91 -3.09
CA ALA A 14 8.87 -13.48 -3.79
C ALA A 14 10.18 -13.28 -2.98
N PRO A 15 11.06 -14.29 -2.92
CA PRO A 15 12.24 -14.25 -2.06
C PRO A 15 13.35 -13.31 -2.56
N VAL A 16 13.38 -13.02 -3.86
CA VAL A 16 14.47 -12.28 -4.50
C VAL A 16 13.87 -11.19 -5.39
N PRO A 17 14.33 -9.93 -5.28
CA PRO A 17 13.95 -8.88 -6.20
C PRO A 17 14.35 -9.22 -7.65
N LEU A 18 13.53 -8.81 -8.61
CA LEU A 18 13.77 -9.02 -10.03
C LEU A 18 13.89 -7.69 -10.77
N PRO A 19 14.67 -7.61 -11.87
CA PRO A 19 14.68 -6.44 -12.73
C PRO A 19 13.27 -6.10 -13.23
N PHE A 20 12.91 -4.83 -13.17
CA PHE A 20 11.63 -4.33 -13.64
C PHE A 20 11.84 -3.17 -14.62
N HIS A 21 11.34 -3.32 -15.84
CA HIS A 21 11.45 -2.32 -16.90
C HIS A 21 10.26 -1.36 -16.84
N GLY A 22 10.52 -0.07 -16.68
CA GLY A 22 9.46 0.94 -16.68
C GLY A 22 9.98 2.32 -16.33
N ARG A 23 9.10 3.15 -15.75
CA ARG A 23 9.42 4.53 -15.37
C ARG A 23 9.09 4.76 -13.90
N ALA A 24 9.99 5.42 -13.17
CA ALA A 24 9.74 5.87 -11.79
C ALA A 24 8.62 6.90 -11.70
N THR A 25 8.46 7.73 -12.72
CA THR A 25 7.38 8.72 -12.81
C THR A 25 6.71 8.66 -14.17
N ARG A 26 5.47 9.16 -14.28
CA ARG A 26 4.70 9.12 -15.53
C ARG A 26 5.45 9.74 -16.71
N ASP A 27 6.13 10.86 -16.44
CA ASP A 27 6.82 11.68 -17.45
C ASP A 27 8.34 11.41 -17.45
N GLY A 28 8.81 10.39 -16.71
CA GLY A 28 10.21 10.00 -16.58
C GLY A 28 10.75 9.25 -17.79
N VAL A 29 12.05 8.96 -17.75
CA VAL A 29 12.72 8.09 -18.74
C VAL A 29 12.55 6.62 -18.36
N ASP A 30 12.60 5.74 -19.36
CA ASP A 30 12.62 4.31 -19.10
C ASP A 30 13.93 3.92 -18.40
N GLU A 31 13.81 3.19 -17.30
CA GLU A 31 14.92 2.68 -16.49
C GLU A 31 14.60 1.26 -15.99
N ILE A 32 15.62 0.59 -15.45
CA ILE A 32 15.50 -0.76 -14.89
C ILE A 32 15.56 -0.64 -13.37
N GLY A 33 14.40 -0.77 -12.73
CA GLY A 33 14.26 -0.84 -11.28
C GLY A 33 14.50 -2.26 -10.75
N GLN A 34 14.52 -2.38 -9.43
CA GLN A 34 14.51 -3.66 -8.72
C GLN A 34 13.16 -3.83 -8.03
N ALA A 35 12.41 -4.85 -8.43
CA ALA A 35 11.06 -5.10 -7.92
C ALA A 35 11.04 -6.30 -6.97
N CYS A 36 10.61 -6.07 -5.73
CA CYS A 36 10.14 -7.14 -4.86
C CYS A 36 8.64 -7.32 -5.12
N THR A 37 8.24 -8.49 -5.62
CA THR A 37 6.85 -8.80 -5.93
C THR A 37 6.19 -9.63 -4.84
N ALA A 38 4.88 -9.48 -4.71
CA ALA A 38 4.06 -10.37 -3.91
C ALA A 38 2.72 -10.63 -4.60
N VAL A 39 2.22 -11.86 -4.47
CA VAL A 39 0.84 -12.18 -4.80
C VAL A 39 -0.01 -11.86 -3.57
N LEU A 40 -1.08 -11.10 -3.76
CA LEU A 40 -2.06 -10.80 -2.74
C LEU A 40 -3.34 -11.54 -3.10
N SER A 41 -3.93 -12.23 -2.14
CA SER A 41 -5.20 -12.95 -2.31
C SER A 41 -6.18 -12.67 -1.17
N THR A 42 -7.47 -12.79 -1.46
CA THR A 42 -8.56 -12.56 -0.50
C THR A 42 -9.65 -13.64 -0.60
N PRO A 43 -10.46 -13.84 0.47
CA PRO A 43 -11.51 -14.86 0.49
C PRO A 43 -12.65 -14.65 -0.52
N ASP A 44 -12.89 -13.42 -0.97
CA ASP A 44 -13.85 -13.09 -2.03
C ASP A 44 -13.31 -13.36 -3.45
N GLY A 45 -12.09 -13.92 -3.55
CA GLY A 45 -11.52 -14.43 -4.80
C GLY A 45 -10.66 -13.44 -5.57
N PHE A 46 -10.31 -12.28 -5.01
CA PHE A 46 -9.27 -11.44 -5.61
C PHE A 46 -7.90 -12.10 -5.52
N GLU A 47 -7.13 -11.97 -6.60
CA GLU A 47 -5.74 -12.38 -6.72
C GLU A 47 -5.02 -11.43 -7.67
N GLY A 48 -3.95 -10.80 -7.19
CA GLY A 48 -3.16 -9.86 -7.99
C GLY A 48 -1.72 -9.78 -7.52
N THR A 49 -0.82 -9.47 -8.46
CA THR A 49 0.60 -9.28 -8.15
C THR A 49 0.90 -7.79 -7.96
N VAL A 50 1.44 -7.45 -6.79
CA VAL A 50 1.92 -6.10 -6.45
C VAL A 50 3.43 -6.11 -6.44
N ALA A 51 4.05 -5.03 -6.92
CA ALA A 51 5.49 -4.83 -6.89
C ALA A 51 5.84 -3.61 -6.05
N VAL A 52 6.81 -3.76 -5.14
CA VAL A 52 7.56 -2.66 -4.52
C VAL A 52 8.83 -2.49 -5.34
N ILE A 53 8.95 -1.37 -6.04
CA ILE A 53 9.97 -1.12 -7.04
C ILE A 53 10.88 0.01 -6.55
N SER A 54 12.15 -0.32 -6.33
CA SER A 54 13.20 0.66 -6.08
C SER A 54 13.82 1.07 -7.41
N TRP A 55 13.82 2.36 -7.69
CA TRP A 55 14.36 2.92 -8.92
C TRP A 55 15.76 3.51 -8.70
N PRO A 56 16.67 3.44 -9.69
CA PRO A 56 17.99 4.09 -9.60
C PRO A 56 17.93 5.59 -9.33
N SER A 57 16.83 6.24 -9.73
CA SER A 57 16.52 7.65 -9.44
C SER A 57 16.26 7.94 -7.95
N GLY A 58 16.20 6.92 -7.09
CA GLY A 58 16.00 7.05 -5.63
C GLY A 58 14.53 7.07 -5.19
N THR A 59 13.61 7.01 -6.15
CA THR A 59 12.17 6.87 -5.88
C THR A 59 11.84 5.40 -5.60
N VAL A 60 10.93 5.16 -4.67
CA VAL A 60 10.32 3.84 -4.48
C VAL A 60 8.85 3.95 -4.80
N ASP A 61 8.36 3.04 -5.62
CA ASP A 61 6.97 3.03 -6.06
C ASP A 61 6.36 1.64 -5.85
N VAL A 62 5.07 1.63 -5.51
CA VAL A 62 4.31 0.41 -5.26
C VAL A 62 3.12 0.40 -6.18
N ARG A 63 2.98 -0.62 -7.02
CA ARG A 63 1.86 -0.71 -7.97
C ARG A 63 1.42 -2.15 -8.19
N LEU A 64 0.16 -2.31 -8.58
CA LEU A 64 -0.32 -3.57 -9.14
C LEU A 64 0.33 -3.76 -10.51
N VAL A 65 0.99 -4.89 -10.73
CA VAL A 65 1.66 -5.24 -11.99
C VAL A 65 0.94 -6.33 -12.76
N ASP A 66 0.11 -7.11 -12.08
CA ASP A 66 -0.75 -8.11 -12.71
C ASP A 66 -2.06 -8.25 -11.94
N PHE A 67 -3.18 -8.32 -12.67
CA PHE A 67 -4.51 -8.62 -12.12
C PHE A 67 -4.92 -10.00 -12.65
N ALA A 68 -4.84 -11.02 -11.79
CA ALA A 68 -5.17 -12.38 -12.19
C ALA A 68 -6.69 -12.60 -12.17
N LYS A 69 -7.36 -12.26 -11.06
CA LYS A 69 -8.82 -12.39 -10.89
C LYS A 69 -9.34 -11.54 -9.72
N GLY A 70 -10.65 -11.39 -9.63
CA GLY A 70 -11.35 -10.68 -8.56
C GLY A 70 -12.54 -9.88 -9.09
N GLY A 71 -13.35 -9.35 -8.18
CA GLY A 71 -14.48 -8.47 -8.53
C GLY A 71 -14.02 -7.16 -9.18
N ASP A 72 -14.94 -6.51 -9.92
CA ASP A 72 -14.65 -5.27 -10.67
C ASP A 72 -14.14 -4.13 -9.80
N ALA A 73 -14.51 -4.09 -8.51
CA ALA A 73 -14.02 -3.08 -7.58
C ALA A 73 -12.47 -3.11 -7.46
N TYR A 74 -11.84 -4.28 -7.53
CA TYR A 74 -10.38 -4.42 -7.46
C TYR A 74 -9.66 -3.94 -8.70
N ARG A 75 -10.32 -3.82 -9.87
CA ARG A 75 -9.74 -3.16 -11.06
C ARG A 75 -9.33 -1.72 -10.77
N ARG A 76 -9.88 -1.11 -9.71
CA ARG A 76 -9.46 0.21 -9.25
C ARG A 76 -7.97 0.26 -8.91
N LEU A 77 -7.38 -0.84 -8.44
CA LEU A 77 -5.96 -0.92 -8.09
C LEU A 77 -5.04 -0.63 -9.27
N GLU A 78 -5.42 -1.00 -10.49
CA GLU A 78 -4.66 -0.71 -11.73
C GLU A 78 -4.49 0.80 -11.97
N ARG A 79 -5.45 1.62 -11.52
CA ARG A 79 -5.47 3.08 -11.79
C ARG A 79 -5.16 3.93 -10.57
N ALA A 80 -5.46 3.44 -9.36
CA ALA A 80 -5.42 4.23 -8.13
C ALA A 80 -4.86 3.46 -6.93
N GLY A 81 -4.30 2.27 -7.13
CA GLY A 81 -3.62 1.51 -6.08
C GLY A 81 -2.20 1.99 -5.79
N GLY A 82 -1.63 2.85 -6.65
CA GLY A 82 -0.24 3.28 -6.56
C GLY A 82 0.15 3.92 -5.21
N MET A 83 1.37 3.67 -4.76
CA MET A 83 1.99 4.35 -3.63
C MET A 83 3.37 4.86 -4.01
N ASN A 84 3.70 6.10 -3.64
CA ASN A 84 5.05 6.62 -3.72
C ASN A 84 5.65 6.66 -2.32
N ILE A 85 6.91 6.23 -2.23
CA ILE A 85 7.70 6.20 -1.01
C ILE A 85 8.97 7.01 -1.27
N GLU A 86 9.28 7.89 -0.32
CA GLU A 86 10.48 8.71 -0.36
C GLU A 86 11.62 8.01 0.38
N THR A 87 12.83 8.14 -0.12
CA THR A 87 14.03 7.74 0.60
C THR A 87 14.56 8.95 1.38
N VAL A 88 14.63 8.85 2.70
CA VAL A 88 15.11 9.90 3.61
C VAL A 88 16.10 9.29 4.58
N ASP A 89 17.36 9.74 4.55
CA ASP A 89 18.43 9.28 5.44
C ASP A 89 18.60 7.75 5.49
N GLY A 90 18.53 7.08 4.33
CA GLY A 90 18.64 5.61 4.24
C GLY A 90 17.43 4.85 4.81
N SER A 91 16.31 5.54 5.03
CA SER A 91 15.02 4.96 5.42
C SER A 91 13.96 5.25 4.36
N TRP A 92 12.97 4.38 4.29
CA TRP A 92 11.78 4.59 3.48
C TRP A 92 10.71 5.28 4.30
N LEU A 93 10.18 6.38 3.76
CA LEU A 93 9.12 7.18 4.34
C LEU A 93 7.91 7.21 3.39
N GLY A 94 6.79 6.66 3.85
CA GLY A 94 5.56 6.57 3.06
C GLY A 94 4.35 7.17 3.77
N LEU A 95 3.43 7.73 2.98
CA LEU A 95 2.13 8.18 3.47
C LEU A 95 1.16 7.00 3.59
N ILE A 96 0.43 6.95 4.70
CA ILE A 96 -0.66 6.00 4.93
C ILE A 96 -1.97 6.70 4.54
N ARG A 97 -2.52 6.26 3.42
CA ARG A 97 -3.81 6.71 2.86
C ARG A 97 -4.55 5.48 2.40
N ALA A 98 -5.84 5.39 2.73
CA ALA A 98 -6.65 4.24 2.34
C ALA A 98 -7.58 4.57 1.17
N LEU A 99 -7.85 3.57 0.34
CA LEU A 99 -8.98 3.61 -0.56
C LEU A 99 -10.26 3.64 0.28
N LYS A 100 -11.17 4.57 -0.04
CA LYS A 100 -12.47 4.70 0.63
C LYS A 100 -13.52 5.06 -0.42
N PHE A 101 -14.66 4.40 -0.34
CA PHE A 101 -15.85 4.77 -1.09
C PHE A 101 -16.47 6.03 -0.48
N GLY A 102 -16.89 6.94 -1.34
CA GLY A 102 -17.60 8.15 -0.95
C GLY A 102 -18.76 8.35 -1.92
N ASP A 103 -18.93 9.58 -2.42
CA ASP A 103 -20.01 9.90 -3.38
C ASP A 103 -19.77 9.38 -4.80
N LYS A 104 -18.63 8.72 -5.04
CA LYS A 104 -18.22 8.18 -6.34
C LYS A 104 -18.54 6.69 -6.38
N ASP A 105 -18.85 6.18 -7.57
CA ASP A 105 -19.06 4.74 -7.80
C ASP A 105 -17.78 3.89 -7.67
N TYR A 106 -16.64 4.52 -7.37
CA TYR A 106 -15.35 3.87 -7.19
C TYR A 106 -14.60 4.48 -6.01
N PRO A 107 -13.75 3.70 -5.31
CA PRO A 107 -13.03 4.23 -4.18
C PRO A 107 -11.88 5.14 -4.61
N THR A 108 -11.59 6.14 -3.79
CA THR A 108 -10.46 7.06 -3.98
C THR A 108 -9.56 7.08 -2.76
N LEU A 109 -8.33 7.60 -2.87
CA LEU A 109 -7.41 7.66 -1.72
C LEU A 109 -7.79 8.81 -0.78
N HIS A 110 -8.09 8.48 0.47
CA HIS A 110 -8.38 9.45 1.54
C HIS A 110 -7.26 9.49 2.57
N GLN A 111 -7.18 10.61 3.29
CA GLN A 111 -6.50 10.60 4.59
C GLN A 111 -7.34 9.76 5.54
N VAL A 112 -6.68 9.00 6.39
CA VAL A 112 -7.30 8.17 7.42
C VAL A 112 -6.63 8.41 8.76
N ASP A 113 -7.31 8.04 9.84
CA ASP A 113 -6.72 7.94 11.16
C ASP A 113 -6.55 6.48 11.62
N TRP A 114 -6.00 6.30 12.81
CA TRP A 114 -5.74 4.96 13.35
C TRP A 114 -7.02 4.21 13.70
N VAL A 115 -8.09 4.90 14.10
CA VAL A 115 -9.37 4.27 14.42
C VAL A 115 -9.95 3.63 13.16
N GLU A 116 -9.95 4.36 12.05
CA GLU A 116 -10.40 3.82 10.75
C GLU A 116 -9.56 2.62 10.28
N LEU A 117 -8.24 2.64 10.51
CA LEU A 117 -7.38 1.51 10.16
C LEU A 117 -7.61 0.30 11.06
N ASP A 118 -7.84 0.52 12.36
CA ASP A 118 -8.11 -0.54 13.32
C ASP A 118 -9.46 -1.21 13.05
N GLU A 119 -10.47 -0.44 12.63
CA GLU A 119 -11.75 -0.97 12.16
C GLU A 119 -11.59 -1.84 10.91
N LEU A 120 -10.80 -1.40 9.94
CA LEU A 120 -10.49 -2.17 8.72
C LEU A 120 -9.74 -3.48 9.03
N LEU A 121 -8.77 -3.43 9.94
CA LEU A 121 -7.94 -4.57 10.29
C LEU A 121 -8.64 -5.53 11.26
N GLY A 122 -9.57 -5.03 12.08
CA GLY A 122 -10.17 -5.74 13.20
C GLY A 122 -9.24 -5.89 14.41
N SER A 123 -8.11 -5.16 14.44
CA SER A 123 -7.13 -5.17 15.52
C SER A 123 -6.25 -3.91 15.48
N ALA A 124 -5.32 -3.77 16.42
CA ALA A 124 -4.43 -2.60 16.50
C ALA A 124 -3.43 -2.55 15.33
N SER A 125 -3.68 -1.65 14.38
CA SER A 125 -2.92 -1.47 13.14
C SER A 125 -1.51 -0.98 13.40
N GLU A 126 -1.32 -0.07 14.37
CA GLU A 126 0.01 0.39 14.76
C GLU A 126 0.91 -0.78 15.19
N ALA A 127 0.39 -1.66 16.06
CA ALA A 127 1.13 -2.82 16.55
C ALA A 127 1.47 -3.80 15.41
N MET A 128 0.55 -4.02 14.48
CA MET A 128 0.77 -4.85 13.30
C MET A 128 1.88 -4.27 12.40
N LEU A 129 1.84 -2.97 12.11
CA LEU A 129 2.84 -2.32 11.27
C LEU A 129 4.24 -2.30 11.93
N LEU A 130 4.30 -2.10 13.25
CA LEU A 130 5.55 -2.25 14.02
C LEU A 130 6.07 -3.69 13.95
N GLY A 131 5.18 -4.69 14.01
CA GLY A 131 5.52 -6.11 13.85
C GLY A 131 6.15 -6.45 12.50
N HIS A 132 5.75 -5.77 11.42
CA HIS A 132 6.38 -5.89 10.09
C HIS A 132 7.61 -5.00 9.90
N GLY A 133 8.08 -4.34 10.98
CA GLY A 133 9.33 -3.60 10.99
C GLY A 133 9.21 -2.12 10.63
N ALA A 134 8.04 -1.50 10.83
CA ALA A 134 7.99 -0.04 10.92
C ALA A 134 8.90 0.44 12.07
N THR A 135 9.74 1.43 11.80
CA THR A 135 10.66 2.01 12.79
C THR A 135 10.09 3.26 13.44
N ALA A 136 9.14 3.93 12.78
CA ALA A 136 8.35 5.00 13.35
C ALA A 136 6.99 5.08 12.64
N LEU A 137 5.96 5.48 13.39
CA LEU A 137 4.61 5.73 12.92
C LEU A 137 4.15 7.08 13.49
N GLY A 138 3.33 7.82 12.76
CA GLY A 138 2.85 9.12 13.23
C GLY A 138 2.31 9.99 12.11
N ARG A 139 2.24 11.30 12.35
CA ARG A 139 1.91 12.26 11.28
C ARG A 139 3.15 12.51 10.45
N PHE A 140 2.97 12.79 9.15
CA PHE A 140 4.09 13.00 8.24
C PHE A 140 5.01 14.14 8.67
N ALA A 141 4.47 15.22 9.25
CA ALA A 141 5.28 16.32 9.79
C ALA A 141 6.18 15.90 10.97
N ASP A 142 5.74 14.93 11.78
CA ASP A 142 6.54 14.40 12.88
C ASP A 142 7.70 13.55 12.35
N LEU A 143 7.50 12.91 11.20
CA LEU A 143 8.49 12.04 10.56
C LEU A 143 9.35 12.76 9.51
N LYS A 144 9.04 14.01 9.17
CA LYS A 144 9.81 14.83 8.21
C LYS A 144 9.64 16.31 8.55
N ALA A 145 10.70 16.92 9.08
CA ALA A 145 10.70 18.32 9.52
C ALA A 145 10.28 19.31 8.40
N GLU A 146 10.63 19.01 7.15
CA GLU A 146 10.30 19.83 5.98
C GLU A 146 9.03 19.35 5.24
N ALA A 147 8.08 18.77 5.98
CA ALA A 147 6.82 18.34 5.41
C ALA A 147 6.03 19.53 4.82
N SER A 148 5.55 19.36 3.59
CA SER A 148 4.60 20.34 3.03
C SER A 148 3.31 20.36 3.85
N ALA A 149 2.69 21.55 3.98
CA ALA A 149 1.43 21.73 4.71
C ALA A 149 0.31 20.79 4.22
N ARG A 150 0.34 20.43 2.94
CA ARG A 150 -0.62 19.48 2.32
C ARG A 150 -0.59 18.11 2.98
N HIS A 151 0.59 17.63 3.38
CA HIS A 151 0.78 16.27 3.88
C HIS A 151 1.04 16.20 5.37
N ALA A 152 1.35 17.32 6.02
CA ALA A 152 1.71 17.42 7.43
C ALA A 152 0.86 16.55 8.37
N ASN A 153 -0.47 16.58 8.23
CA ASN A 153 -1.41 15.86 9.09
C ASN A 153 -1.80 14.46 8.59
N THR A 154 -1.21 13.98 7.50
CA THR A 154 -1.48 12.63 6.99
C THR A 154 -0.70 11.62 7.84
N LEU A 155 -1.30 10.47 8.16
CA LEU A 155 -0.55 9.37 8.76
C LEU A 155 0.58 8.93 7.84
N ALA A 156 1.68 8.49 8.44
CA ALA A 156 2.89 8.10 7.74
C ALA A 156 3.64 7.02 8.52
N PHE A 157 4.55 6.35 7.82
CA PHE A 157 5.47 5.39 8.40
C PHE A 157 6.91 5.67 7.98
N ARG A 158 7.86 5.30 8.83
CA ARG A 158 9.25 5.04 8.45
C ARG A 158 9.56 3.56 8.59
N THR A 159 10.39 3.04 7.70
CA THR A 159 10.95 1.69 7.78
C THR A 159 12.36 1.67 7.20
N ALA A 160 13.14 0.64 7.49
CA ALA A 160 14.45 0.47 6.88
C ALA A 160 14.34 0.37 5.35
N GLU A 161 15.32 0.93 4.64
CA GLU A 161 15.42 0.75 3.19
C GLU A 161 15.42 -0.75 2.83
N GLY A 162 14.65 -1.12 1.80
CA GLY A 162 14.51 -2.50 1.36
C GLY A 162 13.48 -3.33 2.16
N ASN A 163 12.85 -2.79 3.21
CA ASN A 163 11.78 -3.49 3.92
C ASN A 163 10.46 -3.51 3.12
N ALA A 164 10.46 -4.31 2.05
CA ALA A 164 9.29 -4.50 1.19
C ALA A 164 8.12 -5.18 1.93
N GLU A 165 8.37 -5.98 2.97
CA GLU A 165 7.31 -6.63 3.74
C GLU A 165 6.41 -5.59 4.42
N MET A 166 7.00 -4.62 5.12
CA MET A 166 6.27 -3.51 5.73
C MET A 166 5.44 -2.74 4.69
N VAL A 167 6.04 -2.43 3.54
CA VAL A 167 5.38 -1.69 2.47
C VAL A 167 4.19 -2.47 1.89
N LEU A 168 4.36 -3.77 1.66
CA LEU A 168 3.29 -4.67 1.22
C LEU A 168 2.19 -4.78 2.28
N ALA A 169 2.55 -4.80 3.56
CA ALA A 169 1.57 -4.83 4.65
C ALA A 169 0.71 -3.56 4.66
N VAL A 170 1.34 -2.38 4.51
CA VAL A 170 0.60 -1.12 4.34
C VAL A 170 -0.27 -1.18 3.09
N TYR A 171 0.24 -1.64 1.94
CA TYR A 171 -0.53 -1.75 0.71
C TYR A 171 -1.78 -2.61 0.90
N ALA A 172 -1.64 -3.82 1.46
CA ALA A 172 -2.75 -4.72 1.74
C ALA A 172 -3.81 -4.06 2.66
N LEU A 173 -3.36 -3.45 3.77
CA LEU A 173 -4.24 -2.78 4.75
C LEU A 173 -5.09 -1.66 4.15
N THR A 174 -4.53 -0.93 3.20
CA THR A 174 -5.09 0.37 2.79
C THR A 174 -5.62 0.38 1.36
N ARG A 175 -5.28 -0.62 0.55
CA ARG A 175 -5.71 -0.71 -0.86
C ARG A 175 -6.61 -1.92 -1.06
N VAL A 176 -6.21 -3.10 -0.56
CA VAL A 176 -6.96 -4.34 -0.77
C VAL A 176 -8.08 -4.50 0.26
N LEU A 177 -7.77 -4.44 1.57
CA LEU A 177 -8.78 -4.57 2.63
C LEU A 177 -9.95 -3.58 2.50
N PRO A 178 -9.74 -2.30 2.13
CA PRO A 178 -10.86 -1.39 2.02
C PRO A 178 -11.80 -1.70 0.86
N ILE A 179 -11.31 -2.36 -0.20
CA ILE A 179 -12.18 -2.87 -1.27
C ILE A 179 -12.95 -4.09 -0.77
N LEU A 180 -12.27 -5.04 -0.11
CA LEU A 180 -12.90 -6.23 0.47
C LEU A 180 -14.03 -5.88 1.46
N HIS A 181 -13.85 -4.81 2.22
CA HIS A 181 -14.80 -4.36 3.24
C HIS A 181 -15.79 -3.28 2.77
N ASP A 182 -15.80 -2.93 1.47
CA ASP A 182 -16.65 -1.84 0.96
C ASP A 182 -16.48 -0.52 1.76
N PHE A 183 -15.26 -0.25 2.22
CA PHE A 183 -14.99 0.76 3.23
C PHE A 183 -15.50 2.15 2.83
N GLY A 184 -16.33 2.75 3.67
CA GLY A 184 -16.98 4.05 3.40
C GLY A 184 -18.40 3.93 2.83
N LEU A 185 -18.87 2.74 2.48
CA LEU A 185 -20.30 2.52 2.21
C LEU A 185 -21.08 2.31 3.52
N ALA A 186 -22.27 2.91 3.63
CA ALA A 186 -23.14 2.81 4.81
C ALA A 186 -23.75 1.40 5.01
N ALA A 187 -23.69 0.56 3.98
CA ALA A 187 -24.01 -0.87 4.02
C ALA A 187 -23.10 -1.58 3.01
N PRO A 188 -22.57 -2.79 3.32
CA PRO A 188 -21.87 -3.60 2.34
C PRO A 188 -22.80 -3.79 1.13
N LYS A 189 -22.31 -3.52 -0.09
CA LYS A 189 -23.06 -3.93 -1.28
C LYS A 189 -22.91 -5.44 -1.33
N GLY A 190 -23.87 -6.14 -0.70
CA GLY A 190 -23.88 -7.59 -0.60
C GLY A 190 -23.43 -8.22 -1.90
N ILE A 191 -22.38 -9.03 -1.81
CA ILE A 191 -21.89 -9.87 -2.89
C ILE A 191 -23.08 -10.72 -3.34
N ILE A 192 -23.64 -10.43 -4.52
CA ILE A 192 -24.69 -11.24 -5.17
C ILE A 192 -24.02 -12.36 -5.94
#